data_AF-A0A3M3FWP6-F1
#
_entry.id   AF-A0A3M3FWP6-F1
#
_cell.length_a   1.000
_cell.length_b   1.000
_cell.length_c   1.000
_cell.angle_alpha   90.00
_cell.angle_beta   90.00
_cell.angle_gamma   90.00
#
_symmetry.space_group_name_H-M   'P 1'
#
loop_
_entity.id
_entity.type
_entity.pdbx_description
1 polymer ?
#
loop_
_entity_poly.entity_id
_entity_poly.type
_entity_poly.pdbx_seq_one_letter_code
_entity_poly.pdbx_strand_id
1 'polypeptide(L)' 'MDISKDGEIFHVNLETTADIVGYGKMEKKLQRFEAKAESDSVLSMSGGLATMRMEGNLIYFDNTTFTRSK' A
#
# COMPACT_ATOMS: atom_id res chain seq x y z
N MET A 1 1.64 -3.79 5.54
CA MET A 1 1.88 -3.45 4.12
C MET A 1 3.24 -3.96 3.76
N ASP A 2 3.36 -4.58 2.59
CA ASP A 2 4.60 -5.10 2.03
C ASP A 2 4.83 -4.44 0.65
N ILE A 3 6.09 -4.10 0.35
CA ILE A 3 6.46 -3.45 -0.91
C ILE A 3 7.68 -4.16 -1.47
N SER A 4 7.52 -4.79 -2.64
CA SER A 4 8.60 -5.41 -3.40
C SER A 4 8.78 -4.72 -4.74
N LYS A 5 9.94 -4.93 -5.38
CA LYS A 5 10.26 -4.38 -6.70
C LYS A 5 10.71 -5.50 -7.62
N ASP A 6 10.00 -5.67 -8.74
CA ASP A 6 10.32 -6.62 -9.80
C ASP A 6 10.65 -5.84 -11.08
N GLY A 7 11.93 -5.77 -11.45
CA GLY A 7 12.37 -4.94 -12.57
C GLY A 7 12.17 -3.44 -12.31
N GLU A 8 11.35 -2.78 -13.14
CA GLU A 8 11.00 -1.34 -12.97
C GLU A 8 9.67 -1.12 -12.23
N ILE A 9 8.95 -2.19 -11.92
CA ILE A 9 7.60 -2.13 -11.33
C ILE A 9 7.69 -2.41 -9.82
N PHE A 10 7.00 -1.59 -9.04
CA PHE A 10 6.82 -1.82 -7.61
C PHE A 10 5.48 -2.53 -7.36
N HIS A 11 5.51 -3.58 -6.55
CA HIS A 11 4.31 -4.29 -6.10
C HIS A 11 4.04 -3.95 -4.65
N VAL A 12 2.83 -3.47 -4.39
CA VAL A 12 2.39 -3.01 -3.08
C VAL A 12 1.27 -3.92 -2.62
N ASN A 13 1.54 -4.72 -1.59
CA ASN A 13 0.58 -5.62 -0.98
C ASN A 13 -0.01 -4.98 0.28
N LEU A 14 -1.31 -4.69 0.23
CA LEU A 14 -2.06 -4.13 1.34
C LEU A 14 -3.03 -5.20 1.88
N GLU A 15 -2.72 -5.73 3.06
CA GLU A 15 -3.67 -6.52 3.84
C GLU A 15 -4.54 -5.56 4.66
N THR A 16 -5.84 -5.53 4.35
CA THR A 16 -6.85 -4.84 5.14
C THR A 16 -7.78 -5.86 5.78
N THR A 17 -8.24 -5.56 6.98
CA THR A 17 -9.26 -6.34 7.67
C THR A 17 -10.52 -5.50 7.67
N ALA A 18 -11.55 -5.94 6.97
CA ALA A 18 -12.84 -5.26 6.94
C ALA A 18 -13.90 -6.16 7.59
N ASP A 19 -14.77 -5.57 8.41
CA ASP A 19 -16.01 -6.24 8.82
C ASP A 19 -17.02 -6.07 7.69
N ILE A 20 -17.33 -7.16 7.01
CA ILE A 20 -18.14 -7.12 5.78
C ILE A 20 -19.63 -7.29 6.10
N VAL A 21 -19.98 -7.77 7.29
CA VAL A 21 -21.35 -8.28 7.54
C VAL A 21 -21.96 -7.86 8.89
N GLY A 22 -21.25 -7.14 9.74
CA GLY A 22 -21.75 -6.65 11.03
C GLY A 22 -21.93 -7.73 12.11
N TYR A 23 -21.46 -8.96 11.86
CA TYR A 23 -21.55 -10.11 12.79
C TYR A 23 -20.20 -10.53 13.37
N GLY A 24 -19.17 -9.67 13.28
CA GLY A 24 -17.82 -9.99 13.76
C GLY A 24 -17.04 -10.95 12.85
N LYS A 25 -17.53 -11.19 11.62
CA LYS A 25 -16.77 -11.90 10.59
C LYS A 25 -15.82 -10.91 9.92
N MET A 26 -14.58 -10.93 10.36
CA MET A 26 -13.49 -10.18 9.74
C MET A 26 -12.98 -10.93 8.52
N GLU A 27 -13.13 -10.33 7.33
CA GLU A 27 -12.44 -10.84 6.14
C GLU A 27 -11.12 -10.11 5.97
N LYS A 28 -10.06 -10.89 5.79
CA LYS A 28 -8.77 -10.38 5.34
C LYS A 28 -8.82 -10.20 3.84
N LYS A 29 -8.78 -8.95 3.39
CA LYS A 29 -8.68 -8.61 1.98
C LYS A 29 -7.24 -8.20 1.67
N LEU A 30 -6.58 -9.01 0.85
CA LEU A 30 -5.30 -8.69 0.25
C LEU A 30 -5.55 -7.97 -1.09
N GLN A 31 -5.12 -6.71 -1.18
CA GLN A 31 -5.11 -5.96 -2.42
C GLN A 31 -3.68 -5.76 -2.88
N ARG A 32 -3.39 -6.13 -4.12
CA ARG A 32 -2.11 -5.91 -4.77
C ARG A 32 -2.23 -4.76 -5.75
N PHE A 33 -1.34 -3.78 -5.62
CA PHE A 33 -1.24 -2.65 -6.53
C PHE A 33 0.10 -2.67 -7.23
N GLU A 34 0.10 -2.23 -8.49
CA GLU A 34 1.31 -1.91 -9.23
C GLU A 34 1.56 -0.41 -9.13
N ALA A 35 2.82 -0.06 -8.89
CA ALA A 35 3.24 1.31 -8.69
C ALA A 35 4.50 1.63 -9.51
N LYS A 36 4.60 2.90 -9.91
CA LYS A 36 5.75 3.47 -10.59
C LYS A 36 6.44 4.46 -9.65
N ALA A 37 7.77 4.47 -9.64
CA ALA A 37 8.52 5.49 -8.94
C ALA A 37 8.42 6.83 -9.68
N GLU A 38 7.90 7.84 -8.99
CA GLU A 38 7.91 9.23 -9.45
C GLU A 38 9.10 9.99 -8.86
N SER A 39 9.59 9.55 -7.70
CA SER A 39 10.85 9.99 -7.09
C SER A 39 11.35 8.94 -6.10
N ASP A 40 12.52 9.16 -5.50
CA ASP A 40 13.14 8.25 -4.52
C ASP A 40 12.23 7.89 -3.34
N SER A 41 11.27 8.76 -3.00
CA SER A 41 10.36 8.59 -1.86
C SER A 41 8.88 8.54 -2.25
N VAL A 42 8.55 8.61 -3.53
CA VAL A 42 7.14 8.69 -3.98
C VAL A 42 6.84 7.65 -5.05
N LEU A 43 5.78 6.87 -4.81
CA LEU A 43 5.24 5.89 -5.72
C LEU A 43 3.85 6.34 -6.20
N SER A 44 3.63 6.37 -7.52
CA SER A 44 2.31 6.54 -8.13
C SER A 44 1.67 5.18 -8.38
N MET A 45 0.39 5.05 -8.06
CA MET A 45 -0.40 3.82 -8.19
C MET A 45 -1.61 4.07 -9.08
N SER A 46 -2.12 3.01 -9.70
CA SER A 46 -3.37 3.05 -10.49
C SER A 46 -3.36 4.15 -11.57
N GLY A 47 -2.24 4.33 -12.26
CA GLY A 47 -2.11 5.37 -13.31
C GLY A 47 -2.09 6.82 -12.78
N GLY A 48 -1.73 7.02 -11.51
CA GLY A 48 -1.62 8.35 -10.89
C GLY A 48 -2.81 8.75 -10.03
N LEU A 49 -3.83 7.89 -9.88
CA LEU A 49 -5.00 8.15 -9.05
C LEU A 49 -4.73 8.01 -7.55
N ALA A 50 -3.69 7.27 -7.18
CA ALA A 50 -3.25 7.13 -5.80
C ALA A 50 -1.75 7.39 -5.72
N THR A 51 -1.31 8.07 -4.65
CA THR A 51 0.09 8.38 -4.41
C THR A 51 0.48 7.89 -3.03
N MET A 52 1.63 7.20 -2.96
CA MET A 52 2.22 6.75 -1.71
C MET A 52 3.53 7.47 -1.48
N ARG A 53 3.69 8.05 -0.28
CA ARG A 53 4.90 8.74 0.14
C ARG A 53 5.60 7.95 1.24
N MET A 54 6.90 7.76 1.10
CA MET A 54 7.74 7.02 2.04
C MET A 54 8.68 8.00 2.73
N GLU A 55 8.61 8.07 4.06
CA GLU A 55 9.44 8.98 4.85
C GLU A 55 10.11 8.22 6.00
N GLY A 56 11.37 7.85 5.80
CA GLY A 56 12.11 7.01 6.74
C GLY A 56 11.39 5.67 6.97
N ASN A 57 10.81 5.50 8.17
CA ASN A 57 10.06 4.30 8.56
C ASN A 57 8.53 4.44 8.41
N LEU A 58 8.05 5.60 7.97
CA LEU A 58 6.63 5.87 7.76
C LEU A 58 6.26 5.77 6.29
N ILE A 59 5.04 5.31 6.04
CA ILE A 59 4.43 5.25 4.71
C ILE A 59 3.07 5.94 4.82
N TYR A 60 2.88 6.99 4.04
CA TYR A 60 1.61 7.70 3.91
C TYR A 60 0.90 7.19 2.66
N PHE A 61 -0.29 6.64 2.85
CA PHE A 61 -1.10 6.10 1.76
C PHE A 61 -2.60 6.19 2.10
N ASP A 62 -3.38 6.80 1.22
CA ASP A 62 -4.85 6.94 1.34
C ASP A 62 -5.30 7.42 2.74
N ASN A 63 -4.76 8.57 3.17
CA ASN A 63 -4.94 9.19 4.49
C ASN A 63 -4.57 8.31 5.70
N THR A 64 -4.01 7.12 5.47
CA THR A 64 -3.57 6.19 6.49
C THR A 64 -2.05 6.25 6.58
N THR A 65 -1.53 6.25 7.81
CA THR A 65 -0.09 6.17 8.06
C THR A 65 0.25 4.75 8.50
N PHE A 66 1.15 4.12 7.76
CA PHE A 66 1.69 2.81 8.08
C PHE A 66 3.13 2.94 8.54
N THR A 67 3.54 2.06 9.44
CA THR A 67 4.93 1.92 9.84
C THR A 67 5.51 0.72 9.12
N ARG A 68 6.69 0.86 8.50
CA ARG A 68 7.42 -0.28 7.93
C ARG A 68 7.75 -1.26 9.06
N SER A 69 7.29 -2.50 8.91
CA SER A 69 7.78 -3.61 9.72
C SER A 69 9.20 -3.93 9.25
N LYS A 70 10.08 -4.23 10.20
CA LYS A 70 11.44 -4.67 9.95
C LYS A 70 11.48 -6.06 9.30
#